data_AF-A0A9Q0TDE3-F1
#
_entry.id   AF-A0A9Q0TDE3-F1
#
_cell.length_a   1.000
_cell.length_b   1.000
_cell.length_c   1.000
_cell.angle_alpha   90.00
_cell.angle_beta   90.00
_cell.angle_gamma   90.00
#
_symmetry.space_group_name_H-M   'P 1'
#
loop_
_entity.id
_entity.type
_entity.pdbx_description
1 polymer ?
#
loop_
_entity_poly.entity_id
_entity_poly.type
_entity_poly.pdbx_seq_one_letter_code
_entity_poly.pdbx_strand_id
1 'polypeptide(L)'
;MAPFVGWSIKNKCLDPTRWVLFHWGELRTKTGSWLQHLMQAHFGEVKIEGFEGGDGPYCFEKAVVMRHNEGGKGQETNERGEPIIRLTLLMRRGSRSFKNAAAVTDIFARECAKVEGCSFKVAQSENLSFCDQVRVMTYTDVVASPHGAQLTNMLFMDRNSSVMEFFPKGWLELAGVGQYAHHWMADQSGMNHRGAWWDPLDKKECPFPQQDLDCFNFYKDGKVGHNETHFAEWARIVLDQVKISKMQIATRSPTNEPQPNSNACKC
;
A
#
# COMPACT_ATOMS: atom_id res chain seq x y z
N MET A 1 5.82 -2.75 -18.99
CA MET A 1 7.08 -2.39 -19.67
C MET A 1 6.91 -1.21 -20.63
N ALA A 2 5.91 -1.17 -21.52
CA ALA A 2 5.69 0.00 -22.38
C ALA A 2 5.49 1.34 -21.63
N PRO A 3 4.76 1.38 -20.49
CA PRO A 3 4.72 2.60 -19.66
C PRO A 3 6.10 3.04 -19.15
N PHE A 4 7.03 2.10 -18.98
CA PHE A 4 8.38 2.36 -18.47
C PHE A 4 9.25 3.03 -19.53
N VAL A 5 9.12 2.60 -20.78
CA VAL A 5 9.70 3.30 -21.95
C VAL A 5 9.13 4.72 -22.03
N GLY A 6 7.80 4.88 -21.92
CA GLY A 6 7.15 6.19 -21.95
C GLY A 6 7.59 7.13 -20.82
N TRP A 7 7.75 6.61 -19.60
CA TRP A 7 8.29 7.38 -18.48
C TRP A 7 9.75 7.75 -18.70
N SER A 8 10.60 6.82 -19.17
CA SER A 8 12.01 7.11 -19.46
C SER A 8 12.12 8.28 -20.43
N ILE A 9 11.38 8.24 -21.54
CA ILE A 9 11.36 9.31 -22.53
C ILE A 9 10.97 10.66 -21.90
N LYS A 10 9.92 10.68 -21.05
CA LYS A 10 9.48 11.90 -20.34
C LYS A 10 10.49 12.41 -19.31
N ASN A 11 11.39 11.55 -18.84
CA ASN A 11 12.35 11.86 -17.78
C ASN A 11 13.79 11.88 -18.32
N LYS A 12 14.00 12.47 -19.51
CA LYS A 12 15.33 12.66 -20.11
C LYS A 12 16.04 11.35 -20.45
N CYS A 13 15.29 10.33 -20.87
CA CYS A 13 15.79 9.00 -21.24
C CYS A 13 16.65 8.39 -20.13
N LEU A 14 16.14 8.41 -18.88
CA LEU A 14 16.83 7.77 -17.75
C LEU A 14 16.78 6.26 -17.87
N ASP A 15 17.95 5.63 -17.81
CA ASP A 15 18.09 4.18 -17.94
C ASP A 15 18.15 3.47 -16.57
N PRO A 16 17.47 2.32 -16.42
CA PRO A 16 17.61 1.49 -15.23
C PRO A 16 18.93 0.73 -15.27
N THR A 17 19.61 0.64 -14.12
CA THR A 17 20.76 -0.25 -13.96
C THR A 17 20.36 -1.71 -13.73
N ARG A 18 19.15 -1.93 -13.20
CA ARG A 18 18.59 -3.24 -12.85
C ARG A 18 17.07 -3.24 -13.01
N TRP A 19 16.52 -4.39 -13.38
CA TRP A 19 15.09 -4.66 -13.36
C TRP A 19 14.74 -5.61 -12.23
N VAL A 20 13.68 -5.31 -11.51
CA VAL A 20 13.01 -6.28 -10.65
C VAL A 20 11.66 -6.56 -11.25
N LEU A 21 11.40 -7.81 -11.63
CA LEU A 21 10.19 -8.18 -12.35
C LEU A 21 9.31 -9.08 -11.50
N PHE A 22 8.03 -8.72 -11.39
CA PHE A 22 7.01 -9.54 -10.77
C PHE A 22 5.89 -9.82 -11.77
N HIS A 23 5.43 -11.06 -11.82
CA HIS A 23 4.25 -11.42 -12.59
C HIS A 23 3.42 -12.43 -11.81
N TRP A 24 2.18 -12.04 -11.48
CA TRP A 24 1.24 -12.78 -10.63
C TRP A 24 1.77 -13.03 -9.21
N GLY A 25 2.45 -12.03 -8.65
CA GLY A 25 3.05 -12.11 -7.31
C GLY A 25 4.35 -12.91 -7.24
N GLU A 26 4.76 -13.55 -8.33
CA GLU A 26 6.02 -14.31 -8.41
C GLU A 26 7.14 -13.46 -9.01
N LEU A 27 8.33 -13.56 -8.43
CA LEU A 27 9.56 -13.00 -8.99
C LEU A 27 9.86 -13.66 -10.34
N ARG A 28 10.26 -12.86 -11.32
CA ARG A 28 10.65 -13.32 -12.65
C ARG A 28 12.11 -12.97 -12.89
N THR A 29 12.90 -13.97 -13.24
CA THR A 29 14.30 -13.83 -13.65
C THR A 29 14.45 -13.74 -15.18
N LYS A 30 13.35 -13.90 -15.92
CA LYS A 30 13.31 -13.83 -17.39
C LYS A 30 12.02 -13.20 -17.89
N THR A 31 12.08 -12.60 -19.07
CA THR A 31 10.93 -12.12 -19.83
C THR A 31 10.69 -13.00 -21.05
N GLY A 32 9.52 -12.88 -21.69
CA GLY A 32 9.29 -13.49 -23.00
C GLY A 32 10.22 -12.87 -24.06
N SER A 33 10.59 -13.64 -25.08
CA SER A 33 11.57 -13.25 -26.10
C SER A 33 11.24 -11.89 -26.73
N TRP A 34 10.00 -11.68 -27.15
CA TRP A 34 9.58 -10.40 -27.74
C TRP A 34 9.81 -9.21 -26.80
N LEU A 35 9.47 -9.37 -25.51
CA LEU A 35 9.62 -8.32 -24.51
C LEU A 35 11.09 -8.03 -24.20
N GLN A 36 11.92 -9.08 -24.18
CA GLN A 36 13.36 -8.94 -24.01
C GLN A 36 13.98 -8.09 -25.13
N HIS A 37 13.68 -8.39 -26.39
CA HIS A 37 14.19 -7.61 -27.53
C HIS A 37 13.70 -6.16 -27.48
N LEU A 38 12.44 -5.93 -27.12
CA LEU A 38 11.89 -4.58 -26.99
C LEU A 38 12.62 -3.76 -25.91
N MET A 39 12.87 -4.35 -24.74
CA MET A 39 13.59 -3.67 -23.66
C MET A 39 15.06 -3.47 -24.01
N GLN A 40 15.69 -4.45 -24.65
CA GLN A 40 17.07 -4.35 -25.09
C GLN A 40 17.28 -3.26 -26.15
N ALA A 41 16.32 -3.09 -27.06
CA ALA A 41 16.36 -2.05 -28.07
C ALA A 41 16.28 -0.63 -27.50
N HIS A 42 15.70 -0.45 -26.31
CA HIS A 42 15.53 0.89 -25.71
C HIS A 42 16.49 1.17 -24.57
N PHE A 43 16.74 0.19 -23.69
CA PHE A 43 17.55 0.33 -22.48
C PHE A 43 18.91 -0.38 -22.57
N GLY A 44 19.19 -1.07 -23.68
CA GLY A 44 20.34 -1.96 -23.77
C GLY A 44 20.22 -3.20 -22.89
N GLU A 45 21.34 -3.85 -22.61
CA GLU A 45 21.38 -4.99 -21.71
C GLU A 45 21.24 -4.52 -20.26
N VAL A 46 20.17 -4.96 -19.58
CA VAL A 46 19.93 -4.61 -18.18
C VAL A 46 19.73 -5.88 -17.37
N LYS A 47 20.44 -5.99 -16.25
CA LYS A 47 20.35 -7.14 -15.34
C LYS A 47 18.94 -7.25 -14.75
N ILE A 48 18.32 -8.42 -14.89
CA ILE A 48 17.13 -8.79 -14.10
C ILE A 48 17.59 -9.32 -12.75
N GLU A 49 17.21 -8.66 -11.67
CA GLU A 49 17.61 -9.01 -10.32
C GLU A 49 16.78 -10.20 -9.80
N GLY A 50 17.47 -11.25 -9.38
CA GLY A 50 16.91 -12.49 -8.85
C GLY A 50 16.97 -12.61 -7.33
N PHE A 51 17.59 -11.64 -6.65
CA PHE A 51 17.77 -11.62 -5.20
C PHE A 51 18.56 -12.83 -4.66
N GLU A 52 19.62 -13.21 -5.39
CA GLU A 52 20.46 -14.39 -5.10
C GLU A 52 21.27 -14.29 -3.78
N GLY A 53 21.31 -13.11 -3.15
CA GLY A 53 22.02 -12.84 -1.89
C GLY A 53 21.29 -13.24 -0.60
N GLY A 54 20.17 -13.98 -0.70
CA GLY A 54 19.43 -14.51 0.46
C GLY A 54 18.30 -13.61 0.98
N ASP A 55 17.72 -14.00 2.13
CA ASP A 55 16.49 -13.41 2.72
C ASP A 55 16.67 -12.02 3.36
N GLY A 56 17.79 -11.35 3.09
CA GLY A 56 18.09 -10.02 3.62
C GLY A 56 17.36 -8.89 2.87
N PRO A 57 17.21 -7.70 3.49
CA PRO A 57 16.63 -6.54 2.82
C PRO A 57 17.54 -6.05 1.68
N TYR A 58 16.93 -5.72 0.53
CA TYR A 58 17.62 -5.10 -0.60
C TYR A 58 17.32 -3.60 -0.65
N CYS A 59 18.37 -2.79 -0.66
CA CYS A 59 18.26 -1.33 -0.74
C CYS A 59 18.48 -0.85 -2.18
N PHE A 60 17.57 -0.01 -2.67
CA PHE A 60 17.70 0.68 -3.96
C PHE A 60 17.81 2.19 -3.69
N GLU A 61 18.90 2.81 -4.13
CA GLU A 61 19.12 4.25 -3.96
C GLU A 61 18.07 5.09 -4.71
N LYS A 62 17.68 4.61 -5.91
CA LYS A 62 16.60 5.17 -6.73
C LYS A 62 15.83 4.02 -7.36
N ALA A 63 14.50 4.06 -7.24
CA ALA A 63 13.63 3.06 -7.83
C ALA A 63 12.42 3.73 -8.49
N VAL A 64 12.07 3.23 -9.67
CA VAL A 64 10.83 3.58 -10.36
C VAL A 64 9.99 2.33 -10.40
N VAL A 65 8.91 2.32 -9.61
CA VAL A 65 8.02 1.16 -9.53
C VAL A 65 6.90 1.35 -10.54
N MET A 66 6.92 0.49 -11.56
CA MET A 66 5.83 0.42 -12.51
C MET A 66 5.02 -0.84 -12.33
N ARG A 67 3.76 -0.63 -11.96
CA ARG A 67 2.78 -1.68 -11.85
C ARG A 67 2.05 -1.79 -13.18
N HIS A 68 2.02 -2.98 -13.78
CA HIS A 68 1.17 -3.29 -14.94
C HIS A 68 -0.31 -3.42 -14.53
N ASN A 69 -0.82 -2.41 -13.82
CA ASN A 69 -2.24 -2.21 -13.58
C ASN A 69 -2.53 -0.74 -13.90
N GLU A 70 -2.48 -0.39 -15.18
CA GLU A 70 -3.21 0.79 -15.68
C GLU A 70 -4.72 0.51 -15.72
N GLY A 71 -5.12 -0.76 -15.80
CA GLY A 71 -6.42 -1.20 -15.28
C GLY A 71 -6.20 -1.67 -13.86
N GLY A 72 -6.90 -1.12 -12.86
CA GLY A 72 -7.03 -1.82 -11.57
C GLY A 72 -7.56 -3.25 -11.79
N LYS A 73 -7.58 -4.12 -10.77
CA LYS A 73 -8.34 -5.37 -10.91
C LYS A 73 -9.71 -5.03 -11.47
N GLY A 74 -10.09 -5.75 -12.54
CA GLY A 74 -11.42 -5.67 -13.10
C GLY A 74 -12.43 -5.79 -11.97
N GLN A 75 -13.51 -5.05 -12.09
CA GLN A 75 -14.46 -4.94 -10.99
C GLN A 75 -15.06 -6.32 -10.68
N GLU A 76 -14.69 -6.87 -9.53
CA GLU A 76 -15.24 -8.13 -9.03
C GLU A 76 -16.59 -7.84 -8.38
N THR A 77 -17.63 -8.55 -8.80
CA THR A 77 -18.95 -8.52 -8.17
C THR A 77 -19.30 -9.86 -7.54
N ASN A 78 -20.10 -9.86 -6.48
CA ASN A 78 -20.67 -11.09 -5.95
C ASN A 78 -21.82 -11.62 -6.83
N GLU A 79 -22.43 -12.74 -6.44
CA GLU A 79 -23.55 -13.37 -7.15
C GLU A 79 -24.78 -12.44 -7.32
N ARG A 80 -24.91 -11.41 -6.48
CA ARG A 80 -25.98 -10.41 -6.53
C ARG A 80 -25.63 -9.19 -7.38
N GLY A 81 -24.44 -9.17 -7.99
CA GLY A 81 -23.96 -8.04 -8.80
C GLY A 81 -23.38 -6.87 -7.99
N GLU A 82 -23.19 -7.04 -6.68
CA GLU A 82 -22.62 -6.00 -5.82
C GLU A 82 -21.09 -6.03 -5.86
N PRO A 83 -20.39 -4.88 -5.79
CA PRO A 83 -18.93 -4.85 -5.79
C PRO A 83 -18.35 -5.58 -4.57
N ILE A 84 -17.35 -6.42 -4.81
CA ILE A 84 -16.56 -7.05 -3.75
C ILE A 84 -15.60 -6.01 -3.13
N ILE A 85 -15.59 -5.93 -1.81
CA ILE A 85 -14.72 -5.06 -1.01
C ILE A 85 -13.87 -5.95 -0.09
N ARG A 86 -12.56 -5.89 -0.21
CA ARG A 86 -11.61 -6.68 0.59
C ARG A 86 -10.93 -5.77 1.60
N LEU A 87 -11.35 -5.89 2.86
CA LEU A 87 -10.77 -5.18 3.99
C LEU A 87 -9.73 -6.06 4.68
N THR A 88 -8.49 -5.60 4.73
CA THR A 88 -7.40 -6.29 5.44
C THR A 88 -6.94 -5.48 6.63
N LEU A 89 -7.01 -6.07 7.82
CA LEU A 89 -6.30 -5.58 9.00
C LEU A 89 -4.89 -6.18 9.01
N LEU A 90 -3.90 -5.40 8.56
CA LEU A 90 -2.50 -5.78 8.52
C LEU A 90 -1.85 -5.47 9.89
N MET A 91 -1.66 -6.53 10.66
CA MET A 91 -1.09 -6.49 12.00
C MET A 91 0.44 -6.62 11.98
N ARG A 92 1.04 -6.17 13.08
CA ARG A 92 2.47 -6.27 13.39
C ARG A 92 2.71 -6.72 14.83
N ARG A 93 3.85 -7.33 15.11
CA ARG A 93 4.29 -7.73 16.46
C ARG A 93 5.20 -6.67 17.07
N GLY A 94 5.25 -6.63 18.41
CA GLY A 94 6.15 -5.76 19.14
C GLY A 94 5.78 -4.29 19.04
N SER A 95 6.74 -3.45 18.64
CA SER A 95 6.59 -2.00 18.56
C SER A 95 5.37 -1.62 17.72
N ARG A 96 4.59 -0.63 18.17
CA ARG A 96 3.41 -0.13 17.42
C ARG A 96 2.31 -1.17 17.16
N SER A 97 2.35 -2.36 17.77
CA SER A 97 1.21 -3.28 17.73
C SER A 97 0.02 -2.68 18.47
N PHE A 98 -1.20 -3.15 18.19
CA PHE A 98 -2.36 -2.77 19.00
C PHE A 98 -2.23 -3.26 20.45
N LYS A 99 -2.70 -2.45 21.42
CA LYS A 99 -2.82 -2.83 22.83
C LYS A 99 -3.83 -3.96 23.00
N ASN A 100 -4.95 -3.90 22.26
CA ASN A 100 -5.99 -4.93 22.23
C ASN A 100 -6.33 -5.31 20.78
N ALA A 101 -5.56 -6.23 20.20
CA ALA A 101 -5.73 -6.65 18.82
C ALA A 101 -7.08 -7.37 18.57
N ALA A 102 -7.59 -8.10 19.56
CA ALA A 102 -8.88 -8.79 19.45
C ALA A 102 -10.03 -7.79 19.31
N ALA A 103 -10.10 -6.77 20.19
CA ALA A 103 -11.14 -5.76 20.10
C ALA A 103 -11.11 -4.99 18.76
N VAL A 104 -9.92 -4.62 18.28
CA VAL A 104 -9.79 -3.97 16.97
C VAL A 104 -10.27 -4.90 15.84
N THR A 105 -9.91 -6.18 15.90
CA THR A 105 -10.40 -7.20 14.95
C THR A 105 -11.91 -7.28 14.94
N ASP A 106 -12.53 -7.35 16.11
CA ASP A 106 -13.98 -7.48 16.26
C ASP A 106 -14.71 -6.25 15.72
N ILE A 107 -14.19 -5.05 15.94
CA ILE A 107 -14.75 -3.81 15.39
C ILE A 107 -14.74 -3.85 13.86
N PHE A 108 -13.58 -4.08 13.23
CA PHE A 108 -13.47 -4.07 11.77
C PHE A 108 -14.23 -5.22 11.11
N ALA A 109 -14.25 -6.41 11.74
CA ALA A 109 -15.06 -7.54 11.28
C ALA A 109 -16.56 -7.20 11.30
N ARG A 110 -17.03 -6.62 12.41
CA ARG A 110 -18.44 -6.23 12.60
C ARG A 110 -18.87 -5.15 11.61
N GLU A 111 -18.05 -4.12 11.39
CA GLU A 111 -18.39 -3.05 10.44
C GLU A 111 -18.34 -3.53 8.99
N CYS A 112 -17.38 -4.39 8.63
CA CYS A 112 -17.37 -5.02 7.30
C CYS A 112 -18.61 -5.89 7.07
N ALA A 113 -19.05 -6.66 8.07
CA ALA A 113 -20.24 -7.51 7.95
C ALA A 113 -21.54 -6.73 7.69
N LYS A 114 -21.59 -5.43 8.00
CA LYS A 114 -22.74 -4.55 7.69
C LYS A 114 -22.78 -4.09 6.22
N VAL A 115 -21.67 -4.26 5.49
CA VAL A 115 -21.54 -3.82 4.10
C VAL A 115 -21.58 -5.03 3.18
N GLU A 116 -22.65 -5.15 2.39
CA GLU A 116 -22.77 -6.22 1.40
C GLU A 116 -21.59 -6.23 0.43
N GLY A 117 -21.07 -7.43 0.13
CA GLY A 117 -19.87 -7.63 -0.68
C GLY A 117 -18.54 -7.41 0.06
N CYS A 118 -18.57 -6.99 1.33
CA CYS A 118 -17.35 -6.85 2.13
C CYS A 118 -16.84 -8.19 2.66
N SER A 119 -15.54 -8.42 2.52
CA SER A 119 -14.81 -9.56 3.06
C SER A 119 -13.68 -9.03 3.94
N PHE A 120 -13.61 -9.56 5.16
CA PHE A 120 -12.63 -9.14 6.16
C PHE A 120 -11.53 -10.19 6.33
N LYS A 121 -10.28 -9.74 6.38
CA LYS A 121 -9.11 -10.59 6.63
C LYS A 121 -8.18 -9.93 7.65
N VAL A 122 -7.64 -10.73 8.54
CA VAL A 122 -6.51 -10.34 9.39
C VAL A 122 -5.24 -10.98 8.84
N ALA A 123 -4.16 -10.21 8.74
CA ALA A 123 -2.87 -10.68 8.27
C ALA A 123 -1.77 -10.21 9.23
N GLN A 124 -0.94 -11.12 9.72
CA GLN A 124 0.22 -10.80 10.55
C GLN A 124 1.46 -10.69 9.67
N SER A 125 1.98 -9.47 9.43
CA SER A 125 3.04 -9.25 8.44
C SER A 125 4.27 -10.13 8.64
N GLU A 126 4.71 -10.31 9.88
CA GLU A 126 5.92 -11.07 10.22
C GLU A 126 5.75 -12.58 10.10
N ASN A 127 4.53 -13.09 9.91
CA ASN A 127 4.28 -14.51 9.65
C ASN A 127 4.21 -14.84 8.15
N LEU A 128 4.26 -13.84 7.28
CA LEU A 128 4.07 -14.01 5.85
C LEU A 128 5.42 -14.02 5.14
N SER A 129 5.61 -14.98 4.25
CA SER A 129 6.67 -14.89 3.24
C SER A 129 6.47 -13.62 2.41
N PHE A 130 7.52 -13.14 1.75
CA PHE A 130 7.39 -11.98 0.88
C PHE A 130 6.31 -12.19 -0.20
N CYS A 131 6.25 -13.38 -0.83
CA CYS A 131 5.22 -13.73 -1.80
C CYS A 131 3.80 -13.67 -1.19
N ASP A 132 3.64 -14.12 0.05
CA ASP A 132 2.36 -14.04 0.75
C ASP A 132 1.98 -12.60 1.11
N GLN A 133 2.95 -11.75 1.45
CA GLN A 133 2.72 -10.31 1.66
C GLN A 133 2.23 -9.65 0.37
N VAL A 134 2.89 -9.91 -0.76
CA VAL A 134 2.45 -9.43 -2.08
C VAL A 134 1.04 -9.92 -2.39
N ARG A 135 0.76 -11.21 -2.14
CA ARG A 135 -0.56 -11.80 -2.36
C ARG A 135 -1.63 -11.12 -1.50
N VAL A 136 -1.40 -10.95 -0.20
CA VAL A 136 -2.35 -10.27 0.70
C VAL A 136 -2.67 -8.87 0.19
N MET A 137 -1.65 -8.08 -0.11
CA MET A 137 -1.83 -6.69 -0.55
C MET A 137 -2.47 -6.59 -1.94
N THR A 138 -2.14 -7.50 -2.85
CA THR A 138 -2.78 -7.59 -4.18
C THR A 138 -4.28 -7.85 -4.06
N TYR A 139 -4.73 -8.59 -3.05
CA TYR A 139 -6.15 -8.90 -2.79
C TYR A 139 -6.74 -8.03 -1.67
N THR A 140 -6.30 -6.78 -1.55
CA THR A 140 -6.81 -5.82 -0.57
C THR A 140 -7.28 -4.55 -1.27
N ASP A 141 -8.52 -4.14 -0.99
CA ASP A 141 -9.09 -2.86 -1.45
C ASP A 141 -9.00 -1.78 -0.36
N VAL A 142 -9.04 -2.19 0.92
CA VAL A 142 -8.84 -1.32 2.07
C VAL A 142 -7.84 -1.99 3.02
N VAL A 143 -6.70 -1.35 3.27
CA VAL A 143 -5.75 -1.81 4.30
C VAL A 143 -5.87 -0.92 5.53
N ALA A 144 -6.06 -1.53 6.68
CA ALA A 144 -5.97 -0.91 8.00
C ALA A 144 -4.71 -1.45 8.70
N SER A 145 -3.77 -0.59 9.09
CA SER A 145 -2.49 -1.05 9.66
C SER A 145 -1.90 -0.03 10.63
N PRO A 146 -1.35 -0.45 11.77
CA PRO A 146 -0.44 0.40 12.52
C PRO A 146 0.72 0.88 11.65
N HIS A 147 1.20 2.08 11.93
CA HIS A 147 2.33 2.68 11.22
C HIS A 147 3.58 1.80 11.33
N GLY A 148 4.27 1.60 10.22
CA GLY A 148 5.54 0.89 10.18
C GLY A 148 5.92 0.42 8.78
N ALA A 149 7.11 -0.17 8.67
CA ALA A 149 7.67 -0.60 7.38
C ALA A 149 6.78 -1.61 6.64
N GLN A 150 5.98 -2.41 7.36
CA GLN A 150 5.06 -3.35 6.71
C GLN A 150 3.99 -2.65 5.85
N LEU A 151 3.64 -1.40 6.19
CA LEU A 151 2.66 -0.63 5.45
C LEU A 151 3.19 -0.14 4.10
N THR A 152 4.52 -0.15 3.89
CA THR A 152 5.14 0.10 2.58
C THR A 152 4.69 -0.91 1.51
N ASN A 153 4.25 -2.11 1.91
CA ASN A 153 3.70 -3.11 0.99
C ASN A 153 2.38 -2.66 0.31
N MET A 154 1.83 -1.50 0.67
CA MET A 154 0.70 -0.88 -0.06
C MET A 154 0.99 -0.68 -1.56
N LEU A 155 2.27 -0.61 -1.95
CA LEU A 155 2.70 -0.54 -3.35
C LEU A 155 2.17 -1.69 -4.22
N PHE A 156 1.79 -2.81 -3.62
CA PHE A 156 1.20 -3.96 -4.32
C PHE A 156 -0.32 -3.89 -4.47
N MET A 157 -0.99 -2.98 -3.77
CA MET A 157 -2.44 -2.75 -3.86
C MET A 157 -2.83 -2.07 -5.18
N ASP A 158 -4.12 -2.12 -5.51
CA ASP A 158 -4.64 -1.43 -6.69
C ASP A 158 -4.76 0.08 -6.53
N ARG A 159 -4.68 0.82 -7.64
CA ARG A 159 -5.11 2.22 -7.66
C ARG A 159 -6.54 2.34 -7.12
N ASN A 160 -6.86 3.47 -6.53
CA ASN A 160 -8.11 3.76 -5.81
C ASN A 160 -8.34 2.92 -4.53
N SER A 161 -7.44 2.00 -4.18
CA SER A 161 -7.49 1.34 -2.87
C SER A 161 -7.31 2.37 -1.75
N SER A 162 -7.74 2.00 -0.54
CA SER A 162 -7.77 2.90 0.61
C SER A 162 -6.83 2.43 1.72
N VAL A 163 -6.15 3.38 2.36
CA VAL A 163 -5.22 3.14 3.47
C VAL A 163 -5.76 3.82 4.74
N MET A 164 -5.84 3.08 5.83
CA MET A 164 -6.16 3.57 7.17
C MET A 164 -4.96 3.31 8.09
N GLU A 165 -4.39 4.37 8.64
CA GLU A 165 -3.13 4.29 9.39
C GLU A 165 -3.31 4.59 10.88
N PHE A 166 -2.62 3.84 11.75
CA PHE A 166 -2.73 4.03 13.20
C PHE A 166 -1.37 4.27 13.85
N PHE A 167 -1.30 5.24 14.74
CA PHE A 167 -0.09 5.68 15.41
C PHE A 167 -0.26 5.58 16.94
N PRO A 168 0.82 5.26 17.68
CA PRO A 168 0.80 5.42 19.13
C PRO A 168 0.87 6.91 19.51
N LYS A 169 0.72 7.19 20.81
CA LYS A 169 0.85 8.53 21.39
C LYS A 169 2.13 9.23 20.92
N GLY A 170 2.11 10.56 20.85
CA GLY A 170 3.29 11.39 20.55
C GLY A 170 3.65 11.49 19.07
N TRP A 171 3.10 10.65 18.19
CA TRP A 171 3.38 10.78 16.76
C TRP A 171 2.78 12.04 16.13
N LEU A 172 1.58 12.46 16.56
CA LEU A 172 0.93 13.64 16.02
C LEU A 172 1.76 14.89 16.32
N GLU A 173 2.20 15.00 17.57
CA GLU A 173 2.87 16.18 18.11
C GLU A 173 4.37 16.21 17.81
N LEU A 174 5.04 15.04 17.80
CA LEU A 174 6.51 14.97 17.84
C LEU A 174 7.17 14.34 16.60
N ALA A 175 6.44 13.61 15.75
CA ALA A 175 7.05 12.94 14.59
C ALA A 175 7.41 13.90 13.44
N GLY A 176 6.93 15.15 13.50
CA GLY A 176 7.07 16.12 12.43
C GLY A 176 6.51 15.59 11.12
N VAL A 177 7.29 15.73 10.03
CA VAL A 177 6.90 15.26 8.68
C VAL A 177 6.84 13.74 8.55
N GLY A 178 7.47 12.98 9.44
CA GLY A 178 7.55 11.52 9.35
C GLY A 178 6.19 10.82 9.41
N GLN A 179 5.20 11.45 10.03
CA GLN A 179 3.82 10.92 10.10
C GLN A 179 3.09 10.92 8.75
N TYR A 180 3.58 11.66 7.74
CA TYR A 180 2.95 11.75 6.42
C TYR A 180 3.59 10.84 5.36
N ALA A 181 4.61 10.05 5.71
CA ALA A 181 5.34 9.23 4.75
C ALA A 181 4.41 8.28 3.96
N HIS A 182 3.51 7.58 4.65
CA HIS A 182 2.56 6.66 4.01
C HIS A 182 1.38 7.38 3.35
N HIS A 183 1.01 8.58 3.82
CA HIS A 183 0.05 9.44 3.12
C HIS A 183 0.57 9.80 1.72
N TRP A 184 1.81 10.28 1.62
CA TRP A 184 2.42 10.59 0.33
C TRP A 184 2.61 9.34 -0.53
N MET A 185 3.04 8.22 0.06
CA MET A 185 3.17 6.97 -0.66
C MET A 185 1.83 6.50 -1.27
N ALA A 186 0.74 6.62 -0.53
CA ALA A 186 -0.59 6.28 -1.02
C ALA A 186 -0.99 7.18 -2.20
N ASP A 187 -0.88 8.51 -2.02
CA ASP A 187 -1.23 9.50 -3.05
C ASP A 187 -0.42 9.30 -4.34
N GLN A 188 0.90 9.15 -4.24
CA GLN A 188 1.78 8.94 -5.39
C GLN A 188 1.55 7.59 -6.08
N SER A 189 0.96 6.62 -5.37
CA SER A 189 0.56 5.33 -5.92
C SER A 189 -0.88 5.34 -6.48
N GLY A 190 -1.54 6.50 -6.50
CA GLY A 190 -2.93 6.63 -6.93
C GLY A 190 -3.93 5.95 -5.99
N MET A 191 -3.60 5.83 -4.71
CA MET A 191 -4.47 5.33 -3.64
C MET A 191 -5.00 6.48 -2.78
N ASN A 192 -5.99 6.18 -1.95
CA ASN A 192 -6.63 7.14 -1.06
C ASN A 192 -6.16 6.91 0.38
N HIS A 193 -5.43 7.86 0.96
CA HIS A 193 -5.17 7.85 2.40
C HIS A 193 -6.41 8.37 3.14
N ARG A 194 -7.06 7.52 3.95
CA ARG A 194 -8.35 7.80 4.60
C ARG A 194 -8.22 8.49 5.97
N GLY A 195 -7.11 9.18 6.17
CA GLY A 195 -6.72 9.77 7.45
C GLY A 195 -5.96 8.80 8.35
N ALA A 196 -5.68 9.26 9.56
CA ALA A 196 -4.91 8.51 10.54
C ALA A 196 -5.53 8.64 11.94
N TRP A 197 -5.31 7.61 12.75
CA TRP A 197 -5.60 7.62 14.17
C TRP A 197 -4.31 7.81 14.95
N TRP A 198 -4.29 8.75 15.90
CA TRP A 198 -3.21 8.90 16.87
C TRP A 198 -3.77 8.59 18.25
N ASP A 199 -3.20 7.59 18.93
CA ASP A 199 -3.65 7.19 20.26
C ASP A 199 -3.44 8.34 21.27
N PRO A 200 -4.51 8.97 21.79
CA PRO A 200 -4.36 10.01 22.80
C PRO A 200 -4.11 9.41 24.19
N LEU A 201 -4.26 8.08 24.35
CA LEU A 201 -4.31 7.39 25.63
C LEU A 201 -3.11 6.47 25.83
N ASP A 202 -2.03 7.01 26.37
CA ASP A 202 -1.02 6.21 27.06
C ASP A 202 -0.88 6.67 28.52
N LYS A 203 -0.85 5.70 29.45
CA LYS A 203 -0.65 5.97 30.88
C LYS A 203 0.78 6.39 31.18
N LYS A 204 1.71 6.08 30.28
CA LYS A 204 3.11 6.49 30.41
C LYS A 204 3.27 7.90 29.89
N GLU A 205 3.82 8.77 30.73
CA GLU A 205 4.23 10.12 30.34
C GLU A 205 5.74 10.14 30.11
N CYS A 206 6.16 10.98 29.17
CA CYS A 206 7.56 11.21 28.87
C CYS A 206 8.26 11.84 30.09
N PRO A 207 9.42 11.29 30.52
CA PRO A 207 10.15 11.82 31.67
C PRO A 207 10.80 13.20 31.41
N PHE A 208 10.98 13.59 30.14
CA PHE A 208 11.66 14.82 29.73
C PHE A 208 10.79 15.68 28.80
N PRO A 209 9.67 16.26 29.28
CA PRO A 209 8.66 16.90 28.43
C PRO A 209 9.15 18.12 27.66
N GLN A 210 10.31 18.70 28.01
CA GLN A 210 10.91 19.81 27.25
C GLN A 210 11.81 19.34 26.09
N GLN A 211 12.03 18.04 25.92
CA GLN A 211 12.93 17.47 24.93
C GLN A 211 12.12 16.65 23.91
N ASP A 212 11.65 17.32 22.87
CA ASP A 212 10.76 16.73 21.86
C ASP A 212 11.31 15.44 21.25
N LEU A 213 12.62 15.38 20.94
CA LEU A 213 13.25 14.20 20.37
C LEU A 213 13.28 13.02 21.33
N ASP A 214 13.57 13.27 22.60
CA ASP A 214 13.61 12.23 23.64
C ASP A 214 12.19 11.73 23.93
N CYS A 215 11.21 12.62 23.99
CA CYS A 215 9.81 12.23 24.08
C CYS A 215 9.32 11.47 22.85
N PHE A 216 9.74 11.87 21.64
CA PHE A 216 9.39 11.12 20.44
C PHE A 216 9.94 9.70 20.54
N ASN A 217 11.23 9.53 20.83
CA ASN A 217 11.83 8.21 20.98
C ASN A 217 11.19 7.38 22.10
N PHE A 218 10.76 8.02 23.19
CA PHE A 218 10.03 7.37 24.27
C PHE A 218 8.68 6.80 23.81
N TYR A 219 7.93 7.54 23.01
CA TYR A 219 6.60 7.12 22.55
C TYR A 219 6.59 6.32 21.23
N LYS A 220 7.61 6.51 20.38
CA LYS A 220 7.66 6.05 18.98
C LYS A 220 7.30 4.58 18.81
N ASP A 221 7.77 3.73 19.72
CA ASP A 221 7.58 2.28 19.68
C ASP A 221 6.48 1.78 20.62
N GLY A 222 5.74 2.68 21.25
CA GLY A 222 4.58 2.38 22.07
C GLY A 222 3.52 1.58 21.33
N LYS A 223 2.65 0.89 22.08
CA LYS A 223 1.51 0.16 21.50
C LYS A 223 0.35 1.10 21.24
N VAL A 224 -0.42 0.80 20.20
CA VAL A 224 -1.54 1.61 19.72
C VAL A 224 -2.82 1.24 20.49
N GLY A 225 -3.41 2.20 21.19
CA GLY A 225 -4.74 2.09 21.79
C GLY A 225 -5.85 2.07 20.75
N HIS A 226 -7.08 1.81 21.20
CA HIS A 226 -8.26 1.82 20.35
C HIS A 226 -9.38 2.60 21.03
N ASN A 227 -10.23 3.21 20.21
CA ASN A 227 -11.49 3.80 20.64
C ASN A 227 -12.59 3.14 19.81
N GLU A 228 -13.45 2.36 20.46
CA GLU A 228 -14.44 1.54 19.76
C GLU A 228 -15.39 2.38 18.89
N THR A 229 -15.97 3.45 19.45
CA THR A 229 -16.90 4.32 18.72
C THR A 229 -16.22 4.98 17.52
N HIS A 230 -15.00 5.48 17.69
CA HIS A 230 -14.27 6.12 16.61
C HIS A 230 -13.90 5.12 15.51
N PHE A 231 -13.39 3.93 15.88
CA PHE A 231 -12.95 2.94 14.90
C PHE A 231 -14.13 2.37 14.12
N ALA A 232 -15.26 2.15 14.79
CA ALA A 232 -16.48 1.69 14.14
C ALA A 232 -16.99 2.73 13.13
N GLU A 233 -17.08 4.00 13.54
CA GLU A 233 -17.56 5.06 12.65
C GLU A 233 -16.60 5.30 11.48
N TRP A 234 -15.29 5.31 11.74
CA TRP A 234 -14.29 5.50 10.70
C TRP A 234 -14.30 4.35 9.68
N ALA A 235 -14.38 3.10 10.14
CA ALA A 235 -14.50 1.94 9.25
C ALA A 235 -15.77 2.01 8.40
N ARG A 236 -16.91 2.36 9.00
CA ARG A 236 -18.19 2.53 8.30
C ARG A 236 -18.08 3.57 7.18
N ILE A 237 -17.57 4.77 7.49
CA ILE A 237 -17.40 5.86 6.51
C ILE A 237 -16.51 5.41 5.35
N VAL A 238 -15.37 4.77 5.64
CA VAL A 238 -14.42 4.35 4.61
C VAL A 238 -15.03 3.27 3.71
N LEU A 239 -15.68 2.26 4.29
CA LEU A 239 -16.30 1.18 3.52
C LEU A 239 -17.46 1.68 2.65
N ASP A 240 -18.29 2.58 3.17
CA ASP A 240 -19.37 3.23 2.40
C ASP A 240 -18.82 4.00 1.21
N GLN A 241 -17.76 4.80 1.43
CA GLN A 241 -17.10 5.55 0.36
C GLN A 241 -16.49 4.63 -0.71
N VAL A 242 -15.84 3.53 -0.30
CA VAL A 242 -15.28 2.55 -1.23
C VAL A 242 -16.37 1.84 -2.03
N LYS A 243 -17.49 1.48 -1.41
CA LYS A 243 -18.66 0.90 -2.11
C LYS A 243 -19.16 1.84 -3.20
N ILE A 244 -19.37 3.12 -2.87
CA ILE A 244 -19.83 4.14 -3.82
C ILE A 244 -18.83 4.32 -4.96
N SER A 245 -17.53 4.44 -4.65
CA SER A 245 -16.49 4.61 -5.68
C SER A 245 -16.45 3.42 -6.64
N LYS A 246 -16.54 2.18 -6.13
CA LYS A 246 -16.59 0.99 -6.99
C LYS A 246 -17.84 0.99 -7.88
N MET A 247 -19.02 1.31 -7.34
CA MET A 247 -20.25 1.42 -8.15
C MET A 247 -20.14 2.46 -9.27
N GLN A 248 -19.52 3.62 -9.00
CA GLN A 248 -19.31 4.67 -10.00
C GLN A 248 -18.30 4.29 -11.09
N ILE A 249 -17.27 3.52 -10.75
CA ILE A 249 -16.31 3.00 -11.73
C ILE A 249 -17.02 2.02 -12.68
N ALA A 250 -17.96 1.23 -12.16
CA ALA A 250 -18.77 0.29 -12.95
C ALA A 250 -19.56 0.99 -14.05
N THR A 251 -20.12 2.17 -13.74
CA THR A 251 -20.98 2.91 -14.65
C THR A 251 -20.19 3.77 -15.65
N ARG A 252 -18.91 4.06 -15.41
CA ARG A 252 -18.07 4.96 -16.22
C ARG A 252 -17.21 4.27 -17.29
N SER A 253 -17.22 2.94 -17.39
CA SER A 253 -16.38 2.24 -18.37
C SER A 253 -17.03 2.14 -19.77
N PRO A 254 -16.99 3.22 -20.58
CA PRO A 254 -16.63 3.06 -22.01
C PRO A 254 -15.63 4.11 -22.56
N THR A 255 -14.72 3.60 -23.42
CA THR A 255 -13.84 4.19 -24.48
C THR A 255 -12.65 5.12 -24.18
N ASN A 256 -11.47 4.61 -24.59
CA ASN A 256 -10.20 5.21 -25.06
C ASN A 256 -10.07 6.74 -25.15
N GLU A 257 -9.09 7.30 -24.43
CA GLU A 257 -8.51 8.62 -24.74
C GLU A 257 -7.10 8.51 -25.37
N PRO A 258 -6.73 9.39 -26.32
CA PRO A 258 -5.46 9.32 -27.04
C PRO A 258 -4.27 9.87 -26.22
N GLN A 259 -3.12 9.20 -26.31
CA GLN A 259 -1.89 9.61 -25.64
C GLN A 259 -1.21 10.83 -26.31
N PRO A 260 -0.54 11.71 -25.52
CA PRO A 260 0.17 12.88 -26.03
C PRO A 260 1.53 12.52 -26.67
N ASN A 261 1.90 13.29 -27.71
CA ASN A 261 3.11 13.13 -28.52
C ASN A 261 4.40 13.09 -27.69
N SER A 262 5.23 12.07 -27.97
CA SER A 262 6.49 11.78 -27.30
C SER A 262 7.66 11.95 -28.26
N ASN A 263 8.66 12.77 -27.90
CA ASN A 263 9.93 12.87 -28.63
C ASN A 263 10.72 11.57 -28.44
N ALA A 264 10.97 10.82 -29.51
CA ALA A 264 11.65 9.53 -29.43
C ALA A 264 13.10 9.68 -28.94
N CYS A 265 13.50 8.88 -27.94
CA CYS A 265 14.92 8.67 -27.59
C CYS A 265 15.62 7.98 -28.78
N LYS A 266 16.94 8.21 -28.95
CA LYS A 266 17.72 7.53 -29.99
C LYS A 266 17.87 6.04 -29.64
N CYS A 267 17.63 5.17 -30.63
CA CYS A 267 17.96 3.76 -30.60
C CYS A 267 19.48 3.54 -30.66
#